data_AF-A0A1J5ILG3-F1
#
_entry.id   AF-A0A1J5ILG3-F1
#
_cell.length_a   1.000
_cell.length_b   1.000
_cell.length_c   1.000
_cell.angle_alpha   90.00
_cell.angle_beta   90.00
_cell.angle_gamma   90.00
#
_symmetry.space_group_name_H-M   'P 1'
#
loop_
_entity.id
_entity.type
_entity.pdbx_description
1 polymer ?
#
loop_
_entity_poly.entity_id
_entity_poly.type
_entity_poly.pdbx_seq_one_letter_code
_entity_poly.pdbx_strand_id
1 'polypeptide(L)'
;MRVNEGIIDFELGFAQLQGREVVSILTSLRNAATYNKHELAAPSVILWPDQERLWIQCIEPLRGTYPALWSLGDYSPDQATGPAVWLRYQLETQGGEEVPVIYTVNG
;
A
#
# COMPACT_ATOMS: atom_id res chain seq x y z
N MET A 1 18.15 -32.00 -31.37
CA MET A 1 17.27 -33.13 -30.98
C MET A 1 17.04 -33.03 -29.47
N ARG A 2 15.77 -32.80 -29.12
CA ARG A 2 15.09 -32.73 -27.80
C ARG A 2 15.34 -31.57 -26.82
N VAL A 3 14.18 -31.13 -26.33
CA VAL A 3 13.79 -30.16 -25.29
C VAL A 3 13.40 -30.97 -24.04
N ASN A 4 13.45 -30.38 -22.84
CA ASN A 4 12.38 -30.38 -21.82
C ASN A 4 12.83 -29.57 -20.59
N GLU A 5 12.14 -28.44 -20.30
CA GLU A 5 11.18 -28.24 -19.18
C GLU A 5 11.92 -27.71 -17.94
N GLY A 6 11.79 -26.44 -17.53
CA GLY A 6 10.57 -25.85 -17.00
C GLY A 6 10.83 -25.53 -15.52
N ILE A 7 11.08 -24.24 -15.22
CA ILE A 7 10.87 -23.48 -13.97
C ILE A 7 11.72 -22.22 -14.14
N ILE A 8 11.05 -21.09 -14.43
CA ILE A 8 11.64 -19.78 -14.18
C ILE A 8 11.34 -19.54 -12.70
N ASP A 9 12.37 -19.57 -11.85
CA ASP A 9 12.26 -19.19 -10.45
C ASP A 9 11.71 -17.76 -10.37
N PHE A 10 10.42 -17.65 -10.01
CA PHE A 10 9.72 -16.37 -9.84
C PHE A 10 10.20 -15.58 -8.61
N GLU A 11 11.11 -16.16 -7.81
CA GLU A 11 11.62 -15.63 -6.53
C GLU A 11 12.79 -14.64 -6.67
N LEU A 12 13.46 -14.55 -7.83
CA LEU A 12 14.64 -13.68 -8.02
C LEU A 12 14.38 -12.44 -8.88
N GLY A 13 13.12 -12.17 -9.26
CA GLY A 13 12.74 -11.12 -10.21
C GLY A 13 12.43 -9.73 -9.63
N PHE A 14 12.47 -9.52 -8.31
CA PHE A 14 11.90 -8.31 -7.69
C PHE A 14 12.88 -7.38 -6.96
N ALA A 15 14.18 -7.70 -6.95
CA ALA A 15 15.19 -6.86 -6.31
C ALA A 15 15.43 -5.50 -7.01
N GLN A 16 14.67 -5.16 -8.06
CA GLN A 16 14.94 -3.99 -8.89
C GLN A 16 13.69 -3.26 -9.40
N LEU A 17 12.63 -3.17 -8.60
CA LEU A 17 11.85 -1.93 -8.62
C LEU A 17 12.86 -0.82 -8.25
N GLN A 18 13.19 0.03 -9.21
CA GLN A 18 14.24 1.05 -9.06
C GLN A 18 13.93 1.82 -7.77
N GLY A 19 14.75 1.70 -6.71
CA GLY A 19 14.41 2.18 -5.36
C GLY A 19 13.95 3.65 -5.26
N ARG A 20 14.21 4.45 -6.30
CA ARG A 20 13.67 5.80 -6.52
C ARG A 20 12.14 5.88 -6.60
N GLU A 21 11.44 4.89 -7.16
CA GLU A 21 9.97 4.95 -7.33
C GLU A 21 9.24 4.77 -6.01
N VAL A 22 9.62 3.73 -5.24
CA VAL A 22 9.09 3.47 -3.88
C VAL A 22 9.34 4.69 -2.98
N VAL A 23 10.54 5.27 -3.01
CA VAL A 23 10.87 6.46 -2.22
C VAL A 23 10.04 7.68 -2.64
N SER A 24 9.82 7.88 -3.94
CA SER A 24 8.99 8.99 -4.44
C SER A 24 7.52 8.86 -4.03
N ILE A 25 6.97 7.65 -4.13
CA ILE A 25 5.61 7.35 -3.69
C ILE A 25 5.48 7.58 -2.18
N LEU A 26 6.41 7.05 -1.39
CA LEU A 26 6.41 7.22 0.06
C LEU A 26 6.47 8.70 0.46
N THR A 27 7.32 9.48 -0.22
CA THR A 27 7.41 10.93 -0.03
C THR A 27 6.08 11.60 -0.37
N SER A 28 5.42 11.17 -1.45
CA SER A 28 4.13 11.72 -1.88
C SER A 28 3.01 11.40 -0.87
N LEU A 29 2.98 10.18 -0.33
CA LEU A 29 2.04 9.79 0.73
C LEU A 29 2.24 10.62 2.00
N ARG A 30 3.51 10.80 2.43
CA ARG A 30 3.84 11.63 3.58
C ARG A 30 3.46 13.10 3.37
N ASN A 31 3.70 13.62 2.17
CA ASN A 31 3.28 14.98 1.82
C ASN A 31 1.74 15.11 1.81
N ALA A 32 1.01 14.11 1.31
CA ALA A 32 -0.45 14.10 1.36
C ALA A 32 -0.98 14.04 2.81
N ALA A 33 -0.21 13.45 3.74
CA ALA A 33 -0.50 13.48 5.17
C ALA A 33 -0.19 14.83 5.83
N THR A 34 0.68 15.65 5.23
CA THR A 34 0.91 17.01 5.73
C THR A 34 -0.29 17.89 5.40
N TYR A 35 -0.86 18.52 6.43
CA TYR A 35 -1.97 19.46 6.30
C TYR A 35 -1.60 20.79 6.90
N ASN A 36 -2.16 21.89 6.38
CA ASN A 36 -2.04 23.18 7.00
C ASN A 36 -2.91 23.21 8.27
N LYS A 37 -2.29 23.00 9.42
CA LYS A 37 -2.92 22.98 10.74
C LYS A 37 -3.70 24.25 11.12
N HIS A 38 -3.54 25.34 10.38
CA HIS A 38 -4.26 26.60 10.61
C HIS A 38 -5.51 26.75 9.75
N GLU A 39 -5.74 25.87 8.77
CA GLU A 39 -6.84 25.96 7.80
C GLU A 39 -7.71 24.69 7.73
N LEU A 40 -7.16 23.52 8.06
CA LEU A 40 -7.86 22.24 7.96
C LEU A 40 -7.64 21.37 9.20
N ALA A 41 -8.64 20.52 9.49
CA ALA A 41 -8.48 19.42 10.44
C ALA A 41 -7.46 18.39 9.90
N ALA A 42 -6.75 17.73 10.81
CA ALA A 42 -5.81 16.67 10.46
C ALA A 42 -6.51 15.56 9.64
N PRO A 43 -5.95 15.10 8.51
CA PRO A 43 -6.52 13.97 7.78
C PRO A 43 -6.41 12.72 8.64
N SER A 44 -7.54 12.06 8.88
CA SER A 44 -7.58 10.80 9.64
C SER A 44 -7.25 9.57 8.78
N VAL A 45 -7.32 9.71 7.46
CA VAL A 45 -7.04 8.65 6.47
C VAL A 45 -6.83 9.25 5.09
N ILE A 46 -5.97 8.64 4.28
CA ILE A 46 -5.79 8.91 2.85
C ILE A 46 -6.42 7.76 2.06
N LEU A 47 -7.25 8.08 1.07
CA LEU A 47 -7.72 7.10 0.09
C LEU A 47 -6.83 7.15 -1.14
N TRP A 48 -6.27 6.00 -1.53
CA TRP A 48 -5.43 5.87 -2.70
C TRP A 48 -6.07 4.91 -3.72
N PRO A 49 -6.87 5.43 -4.65
CA PRO A 49 -7.44 4.63 -5.73
C PRO A 49 -6.40 4.35 -6.83
N ASP A 50 -6.33 3.09 -7.26
CA ASP A 50 -5.47 2.63 -8.35
C ASP A 50 -6.26 1.77 -9.34
N GLN A 51 -7.12 2.44 -10.10
CA GLN A 51 -8.05 1.77 -11.02
C GLN A 51 -7.32 1.01 -12.14
N GLU A 52 -6.20 1.55 -12.59
CA GLU A 52 -5.36 0.98 -13.66
C GLU A 52 -4.36 -0.06 -13.13
N ARG A 53 -4.35 -0.32 -11.82
CA ARG A 53 -3.44 -1.28 -11.14
C ARG A 53 -1.96 -0.99 -11.43
N LEU A 54 -1.61 0.29 -11.62
CA LEU A 54 -0.25 0.71 -11.96
C LEU A 54 0.70 0.53 -10.77
N TRP A 55 0.17 0.59 -9.55
CA TRP A 55 0.96 0.62 -8.32
C TRP A 55 0.90 -0.68 -7.53
N ILE A 56 0.18 -1.70 -8.02
CA ILE A 56 -0.04 -2.97 -7.31
C ILE A 56 1.29 -3.65 -6.92
N GLN A 57 2.29 -3.55 -7.79
CA GLN A 57 3.62 -4.13 -7.56
C GLN A 57 4.43 -3.37 -6.49
N CYS A 58 4.07 -2.11 -6.22
CA CYS A 58 4.74 -1.26 -5.23
C CYS A 58 4.15 -1.42 -3.82
N ILE A 59 2.94 -1.97 -3.69
CA ILE A 59 2.23 -2.01 -2.40
C ILE A 59 2.99 -2.82 -1.35
N GLU A 60 3.44 -4.02 -1.69
CA GLU A 60 4.15 -4.87 -0.73
C GLU A 60 5.51 -4.26 -0.29
N PRO A 61 6.36 -3.76 -1.20
CA PRO A 61 7.55 -2.99 -0.80
C PRO A 61 7.23 -1.77 0.08
N LEU A 62 6.14 -1.05 -0.22
CA LEU A 62 5.75 0.14 0.54
C LEU A 62 5.31 -0.22 1.96
N ARG A 63 4.58 -1.33 2.17
CA ARG A 63 4.15 -1.77 3.51
C ARG A 63 5.31 -2.05 4.46
N GLY A 64 6.42 -2.58 3.94
CA GLY A 64 7.64 -2.78 4.73
C GLY A 64 8.20 -1.48 5.32
N THR A 65 7.90 -0.33 4.71
CA THR A 65 8.36 1.01 5.16
C THR A 65 7.25 1.88 5.73
N TYR A 66 5.98 1.58 5.40
CA TYR A 66 4.79 2.32 5.79
C TYR A 66 3.69 1.33 6.27
N PRO A 67 3.77 0.86 7.53
CA PRO A 67 2.87 -0.18 8.05
C PRO A 67 1.39 0.23 8.09
N ALA A 68 1.12 1.54 8.06
CA ALA A 68 -0.24 2.10 8.00
C ALA A 68 -0.84 2.09 6.57
N LEU A 69 -0.23 1.37 5.61
CA LEU A 69 -0.77 1.14 4.27
C LEU A 69 -1.58 -0.15 4.23
N TRP A 70 -2.90 -0.01 4.15
CA TRP A 70 -3.85 -1.12 4.12
C TRP A 70 -4.54 -1.20 2.77
N SER A 71 -5.14 -2.35 2.46
CA SER A 71 -5.87 -2.55 1.21
C SER A 71 -7.32 -2.97 1.45
N LEU A 72 -8.22 -2.39 0.66
CA LEU A 72 -9.62 -2.83 0.60
C LEU A 72 -9.69 -4.14 -0.19
N GLY A 73 -10.26 -5.18 0.40
CA GLY A 73 -10.41 -6.49 -0.24
C GLY A 73 -11.01 -7.55 0.69
N ASP A 74 -10.76 -8.81 0.37
CA ASP A 74 -11.14 -9.92 1.24
C ASP A 74 -10.36 -9.90 2.56
N TYR A 75 -10.96 -10.43 3.62
CA TYR A 75 -10.35 -10.43 4.95
C TYR A 75 -9.05 -11.25 4.97
N SER A 76 -7.92 -10.56 5.04
CA SER A 76 -6.56 -11.10 5.07
C SER A 76 -5.67 -10.17 5.92
N PRO A 77 -5.85 -10.17 7.26
CA PRO A 77 -5.18 -9.22 8.15
C PRO A 77 -3.66 -9.34 8.12
N ASP A 78 -3.12 -10.54 7.89
CA ASP A 78 -1.68 -10.78 7.76
C ASP A 78 -1.07 -10.07 6.54
N GLN A 79 -1.90 -9.71 5.55
CA GLN A 79 -1.52 -8.97 4.35
C GLN A 79 -2.01 -7.51 4.41
N ALA A 80 -2.36 -7.01 5.60
CA ALA A 80 -2.92 -5.68 5.78
C ALA A 80 -4.14 -5.41 4.86
N THR A 81 -4.93 -6.44 4.57
CA THR A 81 -6.04 -6.39 3.61
C THR A 81 -7.33 -6.82 4.28
N GLY A 82 -8.42 -6.11 3.99
CA GLY A 82 -9.72 -6.53 4.49
C GLY A 82 -10.89 -5.67 4.03
N PRO A 83 -12.11 -6.08 4.39
CA PRO A 83 -13.32 -5.38 3.99
C PRO A 83 -13.41 -4.02 4.69
N ALA A 84 -14.27 -3.14 4.17
CA ALA A 84 -14.45 -1.79 4.70
C ALA A 84 -14.75 -1.75 6.22
N VAL A 85 -15.51 -2.72 6.73
CA VAL A 85 -15.79 -2.85 8.17
C VAL A 85 -14.52 -3.11 8.97
N TRP A 86 -13.63 -3.98 8.48
CA TRP A 86 -12.35 -4.26 9.13
C TRP A 86 -11.42 -3.04 9.08
N LEU A 87 -11.35 -2.37 7.93
CA LEU A 87 -10.55 -1.15 7.78
C LEU A 87 -11.02 -0.03 8.72
N ARG A 88 -12.33 0.15 8.87
CA ARG A 88 -12.89 1.10 9.82
C ARG A 88 -12.49 0.78 11.26
N TYR A 89 -12.55 -0.49 11.64
CA TYR A 89 -12.06 -0.93 12.94
C TYR A 89 -10.56 -0.63 13.13
N GLN A 90 -9.73 -0.88 12.11
CA GLN A 90 -8.31 -0.53 12.16
C GLN A 90 -8.09 0.99 12.33
N LEU A 91 -8.82 1.83 11.60
CA LEU A 91 -8.76 3.30 11.74
C LEU A 91 -9.07 3.77 13.16
N GLU A 92 -10.04 3.14 13.82
CA GLU A 92 -10.48 3.51 15.18
C GLU A 92 -9.55 2.96 16.27
N THR A 93 -8.79 1.90 15.99
CA THR A 93 -7.95 1.22 16.99
C THR A 93 -6.45 1.42 16.80
N GLN A 94 -6.03 1.94 15.65
CA GLN A 94 -4.63 2.21 15.40
C GLN A 94 -4.12 3.38 16.27
N GLY A 95 -3.02 3.15 16.99
CA GLY A 95 -2.35 4.17 17.80
C GLY A 95 -1.11 4.77 17.14
N GLY A 96 -0.93 4.54 15.84
CA GLY A 96 0.26 4.97 15.09
C GLY A 96 0.33 6.46 14.84
N GLU A 97 1.54 6.99 14.68
CA GLU A 97 1.79 8.39 14.30
C GLU A 97 1.60 8.65 12.79
N GLU A 98 1.68 7.61 11.96
CA GLU A 98 1.45 7.72 10.52
C GLU A 98 -0.05 7.77 10.21
N VAL A 99 -0.43 8.66 9.28
CA VAL A 99 -1.82 8.76 8.78
C VAL A 99 -2.12 7.52 7.93
N PRO A 100 -3.15 6.73 8.26
CA PRO A 100 -3.48 5.53 7.48
C PRO A 100 -3.72 5.82 6.00
N VAL A 101 -3.27 4.92 5.15
CA VAL A 101 -3.53 4.94 3.71
C VAL A 101 -4.35 3.69 3.36
N ILE A 102 -5.50 3.87 2.74
CA ILE A 102 -6.30 2.77 2.21
C ILE A 102 -6.10 2.74 0.69
N TYR A 103 -5.37 1.74 0.23
CA TYR A 103 -5.22 1.39 -1.18
C TYR A 103 -6.46 0.64 -1.68
N THR A 104 -7.00 1.07 -2.80
CA THR A 104 -8.16 0.42 -3.42
C THR A 104 -7.88 0.15 -4.89
N VAL A 105 -7.90 -1.13 -5.28
CA VAL A 105 -8.13 -1.52 -6.67
C VAL A 105 -9.63 -1.63 -6.88
N ASN A 106 -10.16 -1.11 -7.98
CA ASN A 106 -11.58 -1.33 -8.29
C ASN A 106 -11.86 -2.84 -8.41
N GLY A 107 -13.00 -3.25 -7.83
CA GLY A 107 -13.61 -4.58 -7.96
C GLY A 107 -14.15 -4.85 -9.35
#